data_AF-A0A2E3PVU4-F1
#
_entry.id   AF-A0A2E3PVU4-F1
#
_cell.length_a   1.000
_cell.length_b   1.000
_cell.length_c   1.000
_cell.angle_alpha   90.00
_cell.angle_beta   90.00
_cell.angle_gamma   90.00
#
_symmetry.space_group_name_H-M   'P 1'
#
loop_
_entity.id
_entity.type
_entity.pdbx_description
1 polymer ?
#
loop_
_entity_poly.entity_id
_entity_poly.type
_entity_poly.pdbx_seq_one_letter_code
_entity_poly.pdbx_strand_id
1 'polypeptide(L)' 'MASPDNVSLSGLTESEAQEIHKYFIQGFLGFTAVAIVAHLLVWLWRPWIPGPDGYAALDGVTETVTALLPVLA' A
#
# COMPACT_ATOMS: atom_id res chain seq x y z
N MET A 1 43.19 -4.64 -2.43
CA MET A 1 42.76 -3.26 -2.72
C MET A 1 42.21 -3.23 -4.13
N ALA A 2 40.95 -2.81 -4.30
CA ALA A 2 40.25 -2.74 -5.58
C ALA A 2 40.89 -1.70 -6.53
N SER A 3 40.98 -2.01 -7.83
CA SER A 3 41.58 -1.13 -8.85
C SER A 3 40.66 0.07 -9.15
N PRO A 4 41.19 1.30 -9.36
CA PRO A 4 40.37 2.53 -9.52
C PRO A 4 39.33 2.50 -10.65
N ASP A 5 39.40 1.53 -11.57
CA ASP A 5 38.48 1.36 -12.69
C ASP A 5 37.21 0.56 -12.33
N ASN A 6 37.09 0.04 -11.11
CA ASN A 6 35.97 -0.83 -10.68
C ASN A 6 34.98 -0.15 -9.70
N VAL A 7 35.04 1.18 -9.60
CA VAL A 7 34.18 1.99 -8.73
C VAL A 7 33.13 2.68 -9.59
N SER A 8 31.87 2.59 -9.18
CA SER A 8 30.75 3.18 -9.92
C SER A 8 30.67 4.71 -9.76
N LEU A 9 29.81 5.36 -10.54
CA LEU A 9 29.57 6.82 -10.45
C LEU A 9 29.06 7.29 -9.07
N SER A 10 28.43 6.39 -8.31
CA SER A 10 28.02 6.64 -6.92
C SER A 10 29.14 6.40 -5.91
N GLY A 11 30.35 6.07 -6.36
CA GLY A 11 31.52 5.83 -5.53
C GLY A 11 31.53 4.49 -4.80
N LEU A 12 30.60 3.59 -5.14
CA LEU A 12 30.50 2.26 -4.55
C LEU A 12 31.22 1.23 -5.40
N THR A 13 31.92 0.32 -4.75
CA THR A 13 32.35 -0.95 -5.33
C THR A 13 31.15 -1.90 -5.48
N GLU A 14 31.26 -2.88 -6.37
CA GLU A 14 30.20 -3.89 -6.58
C GLU A 14 29.81 -4.61 -5.28
N SER A 15 30.79 -4.93 -4.43
CA SER A 15 30.54 -5.57 -3.13
C SER A 15 29.71 -4.69 -2.19
N GLU A 16 30.02 -3.40 -2.10
CA GLU A 16 29.30 -2.48 -1.22
C GLU A 16 27.87 -2.23 -1.73
N ALA A 17 27.70 -2.14 -3.05
CA ALA A 17 26.38 -2.03 -3.67
C ALA A 17 25.52 -3.27 -3.37
N GLN A 18 26.10 -4.46 -3.42
CA GLN A 18 25.39 -5.71 -3.15
C GLN A 18 24.98 -5.85 -1.67
N GLU A 19 25.81 -5.39 -0.74
CA GLU A 19 25.48 -5.37 0.69
C GLU A 19 24.30 -4.46 0.99
N ILE A 20 24.31 -3.22 0.46
CA ILE A 20 23.18 -2.29 0.61
C ILE A 20 21.92 -2.86 -0.04
N HIS A 21 22.04 -3.39 -1.26
CA HIS A 21 20.92 -3.95 -2.00
C HIS A 21 20.24 -5.09 -1.23
N LYS A 22 21.02 -5.98 -0.60
CA LYS A 22 20.50 -7.09 0.20
C LYS A 22 19.59 -6.61 1.34
N TYR A 23 20.06 -5.65 2.14
CA TYR A 23 19.27 -5.13 3.27
C TYR A 23 18.09 -4.27 2.79
N PHE A 24 18.28 -3.50 1.71
CA PHE A 24 17.21 -2.72 1.12
C PHE A 24 16.06 -3.60 0.64
N ILE A 25 16.34 -4.65 -0.12
CA ILE A 25 15.31 -5.56 -0.64
C ILE A 25 14.60 -6.29 0.51
N GLN A 26 15.32 -6.70 1.54
CA GLN A 26 14.72 -7.30 2.73
C GLN A 26 13.70 -6.36 3.40
N GLY A 27 14.08 -5.10 3.63
CA GLY A 27 13.19 -4.09 4.23
C GLY A 27 12.03 -3.71 3.30
N PHE A 28 12.31 -3.53 2.01
CA PHE A 28 11.31 -3.19 0.99
C PHE A 28 10.23 -4.26 0.86
N LEU A 29 10.61 -5.55 0.86
CA LEU A 29 9.63 -6.64 0.84
C LEU A 29 8.76 -6.64 2.10
N GLY A 30 9.38 -6.47 3.28
CA GLY A 30 8.64 -6.43 4.55
C GLY A 30 7.63 -5.27 4.58
N PHE A 31 8.07 -4.07 4.20
CA PHE A 31 7.19 -2.90 4.10
C PHE A 31 6.07 -3.10 3.08
N THR A 32 6.39 -3.62 1.89
CA THR A 32 5.40 -3.84 0.82
C THR A 32 4.35 -4.86 1.23
N ALA A 33 4.73 -5.95 1.91
CA ALA A 33 3.79 -6.94 2.42
C ALA A 33 2.80 -6.31 3.41
N VAL A 34 3.29 -5.51 4.35
CA VAL A 34 2.44 -4.78 5.31
C VAL A 34 1.55 -3.77 4.60
N ALA A 35 2.10 -3.04 3.63
CA ALA A 35 1.35 -2.05 2.85
C ALA A 35 0.19 -2.71 2.10
N ILE A 36 0.39 -3.86 1.46
CA ILE A 36 -0.68 -4.60 0.78
C ILE A 36 -1.82 -4.92 1.76
N VAL A 37 -1.49 -5.47 2.94
CA VAL A 37 -2.50 -5.81 3.96
C VAL A 37 -3.27 -4.57 4.42
N ALA A 38 -2.58 -3.46 4.69
CA ALA A 38 -3.21 -2.21 5.10
C ALA A 38 -4.15 -1.65 4.02
N HIS A 39 -3.75 -1.69 2.76
CA HIS A 39 -4.57 -1.23 1.65
C HIS A 39 -5.79 -2.12 1.40
N LEU A 40 -5.66 -3.44 1.59
CA LEU A 40 -6.80 -4.36 1.53
C LEU A 40 -7.81 -4.08 2.65
N LEU A 41 -7.35 -3.81 3.87
CA LEU A 41 -8.22 -3.44 4.99
C LEU A 41 -8.98 -2.13 4.71
N VAL A 42 -8.28 -1.11 4.22
CA VAL A 42 -8.90 0.17 3.85
C VAL A 42 -9.89 -0.01 2.70
N TRP A 43 -9.55 -0.85 1.71
CA TRP A 43 -10.42 -1.16 0.58
C TRP A 43 -11.71 -1.86 1.00
N LEU A 44 -11.66 -2.76 1.98
CA LEU A 44 -12.84 -3.40 2.54
C LEU A 44 -13.72 -2.41 3.33
N TRP A 45 -13.11 -1.42 4.01
CA TRP A 45 -13.85 -0.40 4.75
C TRP A 45 -14.50 0.66 3.85
N ARG A 46 -13.74 1.18 2.87
CA ARG A 46 -14.22 2.18 1.93
C ARG A 46 -13.61 1.94 0.55
N PRO A 47 -14.44 1.41 -0.37
CA PRO A 47 -14.24 1.43 -1.81
C PRO A 47 -13.38 2.58 -2.30
N TRP A 48 -12.31 2.44 -3.08
CA TRP A 48 -11.82 3.61 -3.87
C TRP A 48 -12.21 3.53 -5.36
N ILE A 49 -12.49 2.33 -5.91
CA ILE A 49 -13.05 2.15 -7.25
C ILE A 49 -14.46 1.57 -7.10
N PRO A 50 -15.50 2.40 -7.24
CA PRO A 50 -16.87 1.90 -7.29
C PRO A 50 -17.15 1.20 -8.62
N GLY A 51 -18.12 0.27 -8.62
CA GLY A 51 -18.62 -0.38 -9.83
C GLY A 51 -19.40 0.58 -10.75
N PRO A 52 -20.09 0.06 -11.79
CA PRO A 52 -20.86 0.87 -12.74
C PRO A 52 -21.88 1.80 -12.07
N ASP A 53 -22.42 1.39 -10.92
CA ASP A 53 -23.42 2.12 -10.14
C ASP A 53 -22.81 3.02 -9.04
N GLY A 54 -21.50 3.27 -9.05
CA GLY A 54 -20.87 4.21 -8.13
C GLY A 54 -20.87 3.75 -6.65
N TYR A 55 -20.93 4.71 -5.73
CA TYR A 55 -21.13 4.46 -4.29
C TYR A 55 -22.62 4.39 -3.91
N ALA A 56 -23.54 4.35 -4.89
CA ALA A 56 -24.98 4.46 -4.64
C ALA A 56 -25.53 3.38 -3.69
N ALA A 57 -24.91 2.19 -3.66
CA ALA A 57 -25.25 1.14 -2.72
C ALA A 57 -24.98 1.50 -1.24
N LEU A 58 -24.00 2.36 -0.95
CA LEU A 58 -23.70 2.84 0.40
C LEU A 58 -24.62 4.00 0.81
N ASP A 59 -25.07 4.80 -0.15
CA ASP A 59 -26.03 5.88 0.09
C ASP A 59 -27.41 5.33 0.49
N GLY A 60 -27.88 4.27 -0.18
CA GLY A 60 -29.17 3.64 0.14
C GLY A 60 -29.25 2.99 1.54
N VAL A 61 -28.13 2.45 2.05
CA VAL A 61 -28.06 1.92 3.43
C VAL A 61 -28.16 3.06 4.45
N THR A 62 -27.53 4.19 4.19
CA THR A 62 -27.57 5.34 5.10
C THR A 62 -28.97 5.99 5.12
N GLU A 63 -29.61 6.09 3.95
CA GLU A 63 -30.97 6.62 3.82
C GLU A 63 -32.01 5.74 4.51
N THR A 64 -31.94 4.41 4.32
CA THR A 64 -32.86 3.47 4.99
C THR A 64 -32.69 3.47 6.51
N VAL A 65 -31.46 3.50 7.03
CA VAL A 65 -31.21 3.62 8.48
C VAL A 65 -31.77 4.95 9.02
N THR A 66 -31.59 6.05 8.30
CA THR A 66 -32.10 7.37 8.70
C THR A 66 -33.63 7.43 8.65
N ALA A 67 -34.25 6.80 7.66
CA ALA A 67 -35.70 6.72 7.52
C ALA A 67 -36.35 5.80 8.57
N LEU A 68 -35.65 4.77 9.03
CA LEU A 68 -36.14 3.81 10.03
C LEU A 68 -35.80 4.22 11.48
N LEU A 69 -34.82 5.08 11.69
CA LEU A 69 -34.46 5.64 12.99
C LEU A 69 -35.66 6.20 13.78
N PRO A 70 -36.57 7.02 13.22
CA PRO A 70 -37.75 7.50 13.93
C PRO A 70 -38.85 6.44 14.11
N VAL A 71 -38.76 5.29 13.46
CA VAL A 71 -39.71 4.17 13.61
C VAL A 71 -39.31 3.26 14.78
N LEU A 72 -38.02 3.28 15.17
CA LEU A 72 -37.47 2.48 16.27
C LEU A 72 -37.27 3.29 17.57
N ALA A 73 -37.43 4.61 17.55
CA ALA A 73 -37.40 5.51 18.70
C ALA A 73 -38.80 5.72 19.29
#